data_AF-A0A6B2LWY4-F1
#
_entry.id   AF-A0A6B2LWY4-F1
#
_cell.length_a   1.000
_cell.length_b   1.000
_cell.length_c   1.000
_cell.angle_alpha   90.00
_cell.angle_beta   90.00
_cell.angle_gamma   90.00
#
_symmetry.space_group_name_H-M   'P 1'
#
loop_
_entity.id
_entity.type
_entity.pdbx_description
1 polymer ?
#
loop_
_entity_poly.entity_id
_entity_poly.type
_entity_poly.pdbx_seq_one_letter_code
_entity_poly.pdbx_strand_id
1 'polypeptide(L)' 'MPDTSREECAGCLSEFSVFLRRHHCRACGDIFCDTCTAERIAFPEAYGYIEPERICTYCKPLVEAQTKQQT' A
#
# COMPACT_ATOMS: atom_id res chain seq x y z
N MET A 1 10.64 0.88 -3.47
CA MET A 1 11.88 0.63 -2.71
C MET A 1 12.17 -0.87 -2.67
N PRO A 2 13.44 -1.32 -2.76
CA PRO A 2 13.80 -2.71 -2.51
C PRO A 2 13.48 -3.10 -1.07
N ASP A 3 12.95 -4.30 -0.85
CA ASP A 3 12.42 -4.80 0.43
C ASP A 3 13.41 -4.71 1.59
N THR A 4 14.70 -4.81 1.30
CA THR A 4 15.79 -4.80 2.29
C THR A 4 16.24 -3.41 2.73
N SER A 5 15.79 -2.34 2.06
CA SER A 5 16.27 -0.99 2.33
C SER A 5 15.60 -0.31 3.52
N ARG A 6 14.48 -0.85 4.04
CA ARG A 6 13.72 -0.25 5.12
C ARG A 6 13.58 -1.18 6.32
N GLU A 7 14.00 -0.70 7.49
CA GLU A 7 13.95 -1.44 8.75
C GLU A 7 12.65 -1.22 9.51
N GLU A 8 11.93 -0.14 9.21
CA GLU A 8 10.70 0.25 9.91
C GLU A 8 9.53 0.52 8.94
N CYS A 9 8.31 0.30 9.43
CA CYS A 9 7.09 0.64 8.71
C CYS A 9 7.03 2.14 8.40
N ALA A 10 6.82 2.50 7.14
CA ALA A 10 6.70 3.90 6.71
C ALA A 10 5.49 4.64 7.31
N GLY A 11 4.51 3.92 7.87
CA GLY A 11 3.31 4.50 8.47
C GLY A 11 3.32 4.61 9.99
N CYS A 12 3.80 3.57 10.69
CA CYS A 12 3.75 3.52 12.16
C CYS A 12 5.13 3.44 12.82
N LEU A 13 6.22 3.45 12.03
CA LEU A 13 7.62 3.38 12.49
C LEU A 13 7.97 2.12 13.30
N SER A 14 7.11 1.09 13.31
CA SER A 14 7.43 -0.17 13.96
C SER A 14 8.51 -0.91 13.17
N GLU A 15 9.54 -1.37 13.88
CA GLU A 15 10.62 -2.19 13.33
C GLU A 15 10.07 -3.51 12.78
N PHE A 16 10.46 -3.82 11.55
CA PHE A 16 10.16 -5.09 10.92
C PHE A 16 10.97 -6.22 11.54
N SER A 17 10.33 -7.36 11.69
CA SER A 17 10.92 -8.56 12.30
C SER A 17 10.42 -9.81 11.58
N VAL A 18 10.79 -10.99 12.08
CA VAL A 18 10.27 -12.26 11.55
C VAL A 18 8.74 -12.34 11.68
N PHE A 19 8.16 -11.66 12.68
CA PHE A 19 6.72 -11.62 12.92
C PHE A 19 6.03 -10.42 12.27
N LEU A 20 6.71 -9.27 12.16
CA LEU A 20 6.20 -8.10 11.47
C LEU A 20 6.76 -8.02 10.05
N ARG A 21 6.00 -8.53 9.09
CA ARG A 21 6.44 -8.62 7.68
C ARG A 21 6.30 -7.29 6.94
N ARG A 22 7.11 -7.15 5.89
CA ARG A 22 7.16 -6.01 4.97
C ARG A 22 6.15 -6.17 3.86
N HIS A 23 5.43 -5.09 3.53
CA HIS A 23 4.45 -5.04 2.46
C HIS A 23 4.53 -3.74 1.68
N HIS A 24 4.54 -3.79 0.35
CA HIS A 24 4.49 -2.57 -0.46
C HIS A 24 3.08 -2.05 -0.62
N CYS A 25 2.95 -0.73 -0.54
CA CYS A 25 1.81 -0.04 -1.11
C CYS A 25 1.95 0.02 -2.64
N ARG A 26 0.94 -0.42 -3.40
CA ARG A 26 0.98 -0.35 -4.87
C ARG A 26 0.78 1.05 -5.45
N ALA A 27 0.30 2.00 -4.65
CA ALA A 27 0.18 3.40 -5.07
C ALA A 27 1.50 4.18 -4.92
N CYS A 28 2.20 4.09 -3.78
CA CYS A 28 3.42 4.86 -3.53
C CYS A 28 4.73 4.07 -3.58
N GLY A 29 4.68 2.72 -3.57
CA GLY A 29 5.86 1.86 -3.66
C GLY A 29 6.72 1.77 -2.39
N ASP A 30 6.26 2.38 -1.29
CA ASP A 30 6.91 2.34 0.02
C ASP A 30 6.51 1.11 0.85
N ILE A 31 7.24 0.81 1.92
CA ILE A 31 7.16 -0.43 2.71
C ILE A 31 6.45 -0.17 4.04
N PHE A 32 5.44 -0.99 4.32
CA PHE A 32 4.55 -0.90 5.48
C PHE A 32 4.37 -2.26 6.15
N CYS A 33 3.85 -2.27 7.37
CA CYS A 33 3.36 -3.48 8.02
C CYS A 33 1.95 -3.84 7.54
N ASP A 34 1.48 -5.03 7.92
CA ASP A 34 0.15 -5.52 7.52
C ASP A 34 -0.96 -4.59 8.05
N THR A 35 -0.86 -4.09 9.28
CA THR A 35 -1.81 -3.14 9.86
C THR A 35 -1.92 -1.84 9.07
N CYS A 36 -0.79 -1.26 8.65
CA CYS A 36 -0.78 -0.04 7.84
C CYS A 36 -1.21 -0.27 6.38
N THR A 37 -1.41 -1.53 5.97
CA THR A 37 -1.87 -1.93 4.64
C THR A 37 -3.00 -2.97 4.70
N ALA A 38 -3.87 -2.86 5.71
CA ALA A 38 -4.88 -3.87 6.02
C ALA A 38 -5.95 -4.02 4.93
N GLU A 39 -6.08 -3.03 4.05
CA GLU A 39 -7.11 -2.98 3.02
C GLU A 39 -6.52 -3.08 1.61
N ARG A 40 -7.36 -3.54 0.68
CA ARG A 40 -7.08 -3.59 -0.76
C ARG A 40 -8.14 -2.78 -1.50
N ILE A 41 -7.74 -2.11 -2.58
CA ILE A 41 -8.63 -1.24 -3.35
C ILE A 41 -8.48 -1.49 -4.85
N ALA A 42 -9.60 -1.39 -5.58
CA ALA A 42 -9.58 -1.36 -7.03
C ALA A 42 -8.92 -0.06 -7.53
N PHE A 43 -7.91 -0.21 -8.37
CA PHE A 43 -7.28 0.91 -9.06
C PHE A 43 -8.08 1.26 -10.32
N PRO A 44 -7.94 2.50 -10.84
CA PRO A 44 -8.47 2.84 -12.15
C PRO A 44 -7.92 1.91 -13.25
N GLU A 45 -8.72 1.63 -14.27
CA GLU A 45 -8.37 0.68 -15.35
C GLU A 45 -7.04 1.02 -16.03
N ALA A 46 -6.69 2.31 -16.11
CA ALA A 46 -5.43 2.79 -16.67
C ALA A 46 -4.17 2.22 -15.98
N TYR A 47 -4.28 1.71 -14.75
CA TYR A 47 -3.19 1.07 -14.03
C TYR A 47 -3.04 -0.42 -14.35
N GLY A 48 -3.99 -1.03 -15.07
CA GLY A 48 -3.91 -2.43 -15.51
C GLY A 48 -4.11 -3.48 -14.41
N TYR A 49 -4.60 -3.08 -13.24
CA TYR A 49 -4.95 -4.02 -12.17
C TYR A 49 -6.37 -4.54 -12.37
N ILE A 50 -6.52 -5.87 -12.42
CA ILE A 50 -7.82 -6.53 -12.55
C ILE A 50 -8.48 -6.71 -11.17
N GLU A 51 -7.67 -7.06 -10.16
CA GLU A 51 -8.11 -7.30 -8.79
C GLU A 51 -7.72 -6.15 -7.85
N PRO A 52 -8.43 -5.96 -6.72
CA PRO A 52 -8.05 -4.99 -5.72
C PRO A 52 -6.62 -5.21 -5.20
N GLU A 53 -5.85 -4.13 -5.13
CA GLU A 53 -4.44 -4.16 -4.75
C GLU A 53 -4.17 -3.56 -3.38
N ARG A 54 -3.12 -4.07 -2.73
CA ARG A 54 -2.72 -3.64 -1.39
C ARG A 54 -2.23 -2.18 -1.41
N ILE A 55 -2.76 -1.40 -0.48
CA ILE A 55 -2.50 0.03 -0.36
C ILE A 55 -2.27 0.43 1.09
N CYS A 56 -1.41 1.40 1.35
CA CYS A 56 -1.27 1.96 2.67
C CYS A 56 -2.46 2.87 3.03
N THR A 57 -2.73 3.01 4.32
CA THR A 57 -3.79 3.87 4.85
C THR A 57 -3.72 5.31 4.33
N TYR A 58 -2.53 5.85 4.09
CA TYR A 58 -2.34 7.21 3.57
C TYR A 58 -2.74 7.37 2.10
N CYS A 59 -2.45 6.37 1.26
CA CYS A 59 -2.76 6.44 -0.17
C CYS A 59 -4.23 6.08 -0.46
N LYS A 60 -4.89 5.34 0.44
CA LYS A 60 -6.28 4.91 0.27
C LYS A 60 -7.23 6.03 -0.18
N PRO A 61 -7.35 7.18 0.52
CA PRO A 61 -8.27 8.24 0.10
C PRO A 61 -7.94 8.84 -1.27
N LEU A 62 -6.66 8.85 -1.66
CA LEU A 62 -6.23 9.35 -2.97
C LEU A 62 -6.69 8.41 -4.09
N VAL A 63 -6.50 7.10 -3.90
CA VAL A 63 -6.93 6.09 -4.89
C VAL A 63 -8.45 6.02 -4.96
N GLU A 64 -9.16 6.08 -3.82
CA GLU A 64 -10.63 6.15 -3.81
C GLU A 64 -11.17 7.34 -4.59
N ALA A 65 -10.54 8.51 -4.46
CA ALA A 65 -10.95 9.70 -5.19
C ALA A 65 -10.71 9.55 -6.71
N GLN A 66 -9.63 8.88 -7.11
CA GLN A 66 -9.31 8.63 -8.52
C GLN A 66 -10.25 7.61 -9.15
N THR A 67 -10.58 6.52 -8.45
CA THR A 67 -11.50 5.49 -8.96
C THR A 67 -12.91 6.03 -9.18
N LYS A 68 -13.39 6.96 -8.34
CA LYS A 68 -14.71 7.59 -8.47
C LYS A 68 -14.83 8.63 -9.58
N GLN A 69 -13.71 9.16 -10.07
CA GLN A 69 -13.69 10.22 -11.09
C GLN A 69 -13.70 9.69 -12.53
N GLN A 70 -13.69 8.36 -12.72
CA GLN A 70 -13.57 7.74 -14.04
C GLN A 70 -14.69 6.73 -14.36
N THR A 71 -15.72 6.65 -13.51
CA THR A 71 -16.99 5.97 -13.81
C THR A 71 -18.01 6.92 -14.41
#